data_AF-A0A131Y0A1-F1
#
_entry.id   AF-A0A131Y0A1-F1
#
_cell.length_a   1.000
_cell.length_b   1.000
_cell.length_c   1.000
_cell.angle_alpha   90.00
_cell.angle_beta   90.00
_cell.angle_gamma   90.00
#
_symmetry.space_group_name_H-M   'P 1'
#
loop_
_entity.id
_entity.type
_entity.pdbx_description
1 polymer ?
#
loop_
_entity_poly.entity_id
_entity_poly.type
_entity_poly.pdbx_seq_one_letter_code
_entity_poly.pdbx_strand_id
1 'polypeptide(L)'
;MPSSTPKLMVTLGVVGLVHAAISAAHHRSYLRLTEQDFTILPLDIIFQSVMCLLVTMYGVICVAGDFKEVRATVELENKSFETFGNRPSFYTFCHRGRALARG
;
A
#
# COMPACT_ATOMS: atom_id res chain seq x y z
N MET A 1 -6.85 -10.49 6.77
CA MET A 1 -5.40 -10.23 6.72
C MET A 1 -5.17 -9.15 5.67
N PRO A 2 -4.38 -8.08 5.93
CA PRO A 2 -4.07 -7.12 4.88
C PRO A 2 -3.34 -7.86 3.77
N SER A 3 -3.90 -7.86 2.57
CA SER A 3 -3.26 -8.48 1.41
C SER A 3 -1.95 -7.75 1.14
N SER A 4 -0.87 -8.50 0.94
CA SER A 4 0.44 -7.92 0.59
C SER A 4 0.57 -7.61 -0.91
N THR A 5 -0.46 -7.95 -1.69
CA THR A 5 -0.53 -7.77 -3.14
C THR A 5 -0.35 -6.32 -3.61
N PRO A 6 -0.99 -5.28 -3.04
CA PRO A 6 -0.82 -3.91 -3.52
C PRO A 6 0.60 -3.38 -3.25
N LYS A 7 1.20 -3.78 -2.12
CA LYS A 7 2.60 -3.46 -1.81
C LYS A 7 3.56 -4.10 -2.83
N LEU A 8 3.31 -5.36 -3.20
CA LEU A 8 4.07 -6.04 -4.25
C LEU A 8 3.92 -5.33 -5.60
N MET A 9 2.72 -4.92 -6.00
CA MET A 9 2.50 -4.17 -7.24
C MET A 9 3.30 -2.85 -7.27
N VAL A 10 3.32 -2.10 -6.16
CA VAL A 10 4.12 -0.87 -6.06
C VAL A 10 5.61 -1.18 -6.19
N THR A 11 6.12 -2.20 -5.49
CA THR A 11 7.54 -2.57 -5.59
C THR A 11 7.95 -2.96 -7.00
N LEU A 12 7.13 -3.76 -7.69
CA LEU A 12 7.41 -4.17 -9.07
C LEU A 12 7.32 -2.99 -10.05
N GLY A 13 6.35 -2.09 -9.85
CA GLY A 13 6.23 -0.87 -10.65
C GLY A 13 7.46 0.05 -10.51
N VAL A 14 7.93 0.27 -9.28
CA VAL A 14 9.13 1.09 -9.01
C VAL A 14 10.39 0.44 -9.58
N VAL A 15 10.58 -0.87 -9.40
CA VAL A 15 11.71 -1.60 -10.00
C VAL A 15 11.68 -1.49 -11.53
N GLY A 16 10.50 -1.61 -12.13
CA GLY A 16 10.31 -1.43 -13.57
C GLY A 16 10.64 -0.02 -14.07
N LEU A 17 10.30 1.02 -13.30
CA LEU A 17 10.67 2.41 -13.60
C LEU A 17 12.18 2.63 -13.50
N VAL A 18 12.84 2.06 -12.48
CA VAL A 18 14.31 2.11 -12.35
C VAL A 18 14.97 1.41 -13.53
N HIS A 19 14.46 0.25 -13.94
CA HIS A 19 14.96 -0.46 -15.11
C HIS A 19 14.83 0.39 -16.39
N ALA A 20 13.67 1.02 -16.63
CA ALA A 20 13.49 1.91 -17.77
C ALA A 20 14.43 3.13 -17.74
N ALA A 21 14.68 3.70 -16.55
CA ALA A 21 15.61 4.82 -16.38
C ALA A 21 17.06 4.42 -16.68
N ILE A 22 17.50 3.23 -16.23
CA ILE A 22 18.82 2.68 -16.56
C ILE A 22 18.94 2.46 -18.07
N SER A 23 17.94 1.85 -18.71
CA SER A 23 17.93 1.65 -20.17
C SER A 23 18.02 2.98 -20.93
N ALA A 24 17.29 4.00 -20.50
CA ALA A 24 17.36 5.34 -21.11
C ALA A 24 18.74 5.99 -20.93
N ALA A 25 19.35 5.86 -19.74
CA ALA A 25 20.68 6.36 -19.44
C ALA A 25 21.77 5.65 -20.25
N HIS A 26 21.66 4.33 -20.40
CA HIS A 26 22.56 3.53 -21.25
C HIS A 26 22.43 3.94 -22.72
N HIS A 27 21.20 4.09 -23.23
CA HIS A 27 20.98 4.53 -24.60
C HIS A 27 21.58 5.93 -24.88
N ARG A 28 21.38 6.88 -23.97
CA ARG A 28 22.01 8.22 -24.04
C ARG A 28 23.52 8.16 -24.03
N SER A 29 24.11 7.28 -23.23
CA SER A 29 25.56 7.12 -23.12
C SER A 29 26.14 6.48 -24.39
N TYR A 30 25.45 5.47 -24.93
CA TYR A 30 25.80 4.80 -26.18
C TYR A 30 25.86 5.79 -27.35
N LEU A 31 24.83 6.62 -27.54
CA LEU A 31 24.80 7.62 -28.62
C LEU A 31 25.93 8.64 -28.52
N ARG A 32 26.31 9.05 -27.31
CA ARG A 32 27.45 9.95 -27.09
C ARG A 32 28.78 9.30 -27.47
N LEU A 33 28.94 8.01 -27.19
CA LEU A 33 30.15 7.24 -27.52
C LEU A 33 30.29 7.00 -29.03
N THR A 34 29.17 6.84 -29.74
CA THR A 34 29.14 6.58 -31.18
C THR A 34 29.02 7.85 -32.02
N GLU A 35 29.08 9.03 -31.38
CA GLU A 35 28.90 10.35 -32.03
C GLU A 35 27.61 10.43 -32.86
N GLN A 36 26.57 9.69 -32.46
CA GLN A 36 25.27 9.70 -33.12
C GLN A 36 24.36 10.76 -32.53
N ASP A 37 23.60 11.44 -33.39
CA ASP A 37 22.63 12.43 -32.97
C ASP A 37 21.47 11.80 -32.18
N PHE A 38 21.11 12.43 -31.06
CA PHE A 38 19.94 12.03 -30.28
C PHE A 38 18.66 12.52 -30.96
N THR A 39 17.93 11.61 -31.60
CA THR A 39 16.65 11.93 -32.26
C THR A 39 15.45 11.68 -31.35
N ILE A 40 15.25 10.44 -30.93
CA ILE A 40 14.13 10.02 -30.09
C ILE A 40 14.53 8.82 -29.23
N LEU A 41 13.89 8.70 -28.06
CA LEU A 41 14.05 7.53 -27.22
C LEU A 41 13.34 6.32 -27.87
N PRO A 42 13.93 5.12 -27.82
CA PRO A 42 13.31 3.91 -28.32
C PRO A 42 11.89 3.71 -27.75
N LEU A 43 10.95 3.33 -28.62
CA LEU A 43 9.52 3.21 -28.29
C LEU A 43 9.27 2.19 -27.17
N ASP A 44 10.07 1.14 -27.10
CA ASP A 44 10.02 0.11 -26.06
C ASP A 44 10.28 0.70 -24.67
N ILE A 45 11.28 1.58 -24.51
CA ILE A 45 11.60 2.22 -23.23
C ILE A 45 10.47 3.17 -22.81
N ILE A 46 9.91 3.91 -23.78
CA ILE A 46 8.76 4.80 -23.54
C ILE A 46 7.58 3.97 -23.04
N PHE A 47 7.21 2.91 -23.76
CA PHE A 47 6.09 2.06 -23.41
C PHE A 47 6.28 1.39 -22.04
N GLN A 48 7.47 0.84 -21.77
CA GLN A 48 7.79 0.25 -20.47
C GLN A 48 7.68 1.28 -19.34
N SER A 49 8.19 2.51 -19.53
CA SER A 49 8.08 3.56 -18.52
C SER A 49 6.63 3.95 -18.21
N VAL A 50 5.78 4.07 -19.24
CA VAL A 50 4.36 4.42 -19.09
C VAL A 50 3.60 3.28 -18.39
N MET A 51 3.83 2.03 -18.79
CA MET A 51 3.20 0.87 -18.14
C MET A 51 3.60 0.76 -16.67
N CYS A 52 4.89 0.87 -16.35
CA CYS A 52 5.36 0.82 -14.97
C CYS A 52 4.83 1.99 -14.12
N LEU A 53 4.68 3.18 -14.71
CA LEU A 53 4.08 4.33 -14.03
C LEU A 53 2.62 4.06 -13.67
N LEU A 54 1.81 3.57 -14.62
CA LEU A 54 0.40 3.26 -14.39
C LEU A 54 0.22 2.17 -13.32
N VAL A 55 1.03 1.11 -13.37
CA VAL A 55 1.02 0.04 -12.35
C VAL A 55 1.37 0.59 -10.97
N THR A 56 2.36 1.48 -10.89
CA THR A 56 2.77 2.09 -9.62
C THR A 56 1.65 2.98 -9.06
N MET A 57 1.04 3.83 -9.89
CA MET A 57 -0.09 4.68 -9.49
C MET A 57 -1.25 3.85 -8.97
N TYR A 58 -1.64 2.80 -9.70
CA TYR A 58 -2.70 1.90 -9.28
C TYR A 58 -2.37 1.20 -7.96
N GLY A 59 -1.15 0.68 -7.82
CA GLY A 59 -0.69 0.05 -6.58
C GLY A 59 -0.76 1.00 -5.39
N VAL A 60 -0.33 2.26 -5.55
CA VAL A 60 -0.37 3.26 -4.48
C VAL A 60 -1.80 3.56 -4.03
N ILE A 61 -2.74 3.68 -4.97
CA ILE A 61 -4.17 3.88 -4.66
C ILE A 61 -4.70 2.70 -3.83
N CYS A 62 -4.35 1.47 -4.21
CA CYS A 62 -4.75 0.28 -3.44
C CYS A 62 -4.07 0.19 -2.07
N VAL A 63 -2.85 0.72 -1.90
CA VAL A 63 -2.17 0.77 -0.59
C VAL A 63 -2.79 1.84 0.33
N ALA A 64 -3.27 2.95 -0.22
CA ALA A 64 -3.90 4.03 0.54
C ALA A 64 -5.13 3.55 1.34
N GLY A 65 -5.76 2.47 0.89
CA GLY A 65 -6.87 1.81 1.58
C GLY A 65 -8.21 2.49 1.33
N ASP A 66 -9.25 1.89 1.90
CA ASP A 66 -10.62 2.36 1.71
C ASP A 66 -10.94 3.56 2.59
N PHE A 67 -11.78 4.45 2.06
CA PHE A 67 -12.31 5.55 2.84
C PHE A 67 -13.23 5.01 3.95
N LYS A 68 -13.00 5.44 5.19
CA LYS A 68 -13.90 5.17 6.31
C LYS A 68 -15.06 6.17 6.29
N GLU A 69 -16.27 5.70 6.57
CA GLU A 69 -17.44 6.57 6.70
C GLU A 69 -17.27 7.60 7.83
N VAL A 70 -17.73 8.83 7.58
CA VAL A 70 -17.63 9.95 8.52
C VAL A 70 -18.64 9.85 9.67
N ARG A 71 -19.74 9.10 9.49
CA ARG A 71 -20.81 9.00 10.50
C ARG A 71 -20.38 8.11 11.67
N ALA A 72 -20.06 8.72 12.80
CA ALA A 72 -19.75 8.01 14.04
C ALA A 72 -20.89 7.10 14.53
N THR A 73 -22.14 7.39 14.15
CA THR A 73 -23.32 6.59 14.53
C THR A 73 -23.27 5.16 13.97
N VAL A 74 -22.67 4.94 12.80
CA VAL A 74 -22.55 3.62 12.17
C VAL A 74 -21.52 2.75 12.90
N GLU A 75 -20.44 3.35 13.38
CA GLU A 75 -19.45 2.66 14.20
C GLU A 75 -19.99 2.36 15.62
N LEU A 76 -20.86 3.22 16.15
CA LEU A 76 -21.54 2.99 17.43
C LEU A 76 -22.66 1.95 17.34
N GLU A 77 -23.35 1.82 16.21
CA GLU A 77 -24.40 0.81 16.02
C GLU A 77 -23.86 -0.61 16.16
N ASN A 78 -22.63 -0.86 15.66
CA ASN A 78 -21.94 -2.14 15.82
C ASN A 78 -21.37 -2.36 17.24
N LYS A 79 -21.51 -1.40 18.16
CA LYS A 79 -21.01 -1.49 19.54
C LYS A 79 -22.14 -1.92 20.48
N SER A 80 -22.04 -3.13 21.04
CA SER A 80 -23.00 -3.59 22.07
C SER A 80 -22.90 -2.76 23.36
N PHE A 81 -24.04 -2.62 24.05
CA PHE A 81 -24.14 -1.97 25.35
C PHE A 81 -23.19 -2.58 26.40
N GLU A 82 -22.93 -3.89 26.32
CA GLU A 82 -21.98 -4.57 27.23
C GLU A 82 -20.54 -4.06 27.06
N THR A 83 -20.13 -3.79 25.82
CA THR A 83 -18.79 -3.24 25.52
C THR A 83 -18.68 -1.79 26.00
N PHE A 84 -19.77 -1.03 26.01
CA PHE A 84 -19.81 0.35 26.50
C PHE A 84 -19.86 0.43 28.03
N GLY A 85 -20.60 -0.48 28.68
CA GLY A 85 -20.72 -0.56 30.14
C GLY A 85 -19.43 -1.04 30.83
N ASN A 86 -18.58 -1.73 30.08
CA ASN A 86 -17.28 -2.20 30.53
C ASN A 86 -16.30 -1.01 30.75
N ARG A 87 -16.06 -0.64 32.01
CA ARG A 87 -15.13 0.43 32.40
C ARG A 87 -13.84 -0.15 33.01
N PRO A 88 -12.72 -0.26 32.26
CA PRO A 88 -11.50 -0.90 32.74
C PRO A 88 -10.93 -0.25 34.00
N SER A 89 -11.06 1.07 34.13
CA SER A 89 -10.57 1.82 35.29
C SER A 89 -11.29 1.47 36.60
N PHE A 90 -12.45 0.81 36.55
CA PHE A 90 -13.27 0.46 37.71
C PHE A 90 -13.42 -1.06 37.89
N TYR A 91 -12.52 -1.85 37.30
CA TYR A 91 -12.56 -3.29 37.48
C TYR A 91 -12.34 -3.69 38.93
N THR A 92 -13.26 -4.52 39.43
CA THR A 92 -13.14 -5.19 40.72
C THR A 92 -13.00 -6.68 40.47
N PHE A 93 -11.89 -7.27 40.92
CA PHE A 93 -11.59 -8.70 40.70
C PHE A 93 -12.24 -9.63 41.74
N CYS A 94 -13.11 -9.10 42.59
CA CYS A 94 -13.90 -9.85 43.58
C CYS A 94 -15.27 -10.23 43.00
N HIS A 95 -15.30 -11.10 41.99
CA HIS A 95 -16.54 -11.60 41.37
C HIS A 95 -16.62 -13.14 41.41
N ARG A 96 -17.81 -13.70 41.15
CA ARG A 96 -18.09 -15.15 41.21
C ARG A 96 -17.18 -15.97 40.28
N GLY A 97 -16.76 -15.40 39.17
CA GLY A 97 -15.78 -15.99 38.25
C GLY A 97 -14.41 -16.29 38.87
N ARG A 98 -14.02 -15.61 39.97
CA ARG A 98 -12.77 -15.91 40.69
C ARG A 98 -12.73 -17.33 41.27
N ALA A 99 -13.88 -17.89 41.65
CA ALA A 99 -13.99 -19.25 42.16
C ALA A 99 -14.02 -20.31 41.04
N LEU A 100 -14.43 -19.91 39.83
CA LEU A 100 -14.58 -20.81 38.68
C LEU A 100 -13.31 -20.88 37.81
N ALA A 101 -12.45 -19.86 37.83
CA ALA A 101 -11.25 -19.78 36.99
C ALA A 101 -10.03 -20.59 37.49
N ARG A 102 -10.16 -21.33 38.60
CA ARG A 102 -9.06 -22.09 39.24
C ARG A 102 -9.37 -23.60 39.41
N GLY A 103 -10.21 -24.16 38.55
CA GLY A 103 -10.35 -25.62 38.35
C GLY A 103 -9.59 -26.06 37.12
#